data_AF-Q4S829-F1
#
_entry.id   AF-Q4S829-F1
#
_cell.length_a   1.000
_cell.length_b   1.000
_cell.length_c   1.000
_cell.angle_alpha   90.00
_cell.angle_beta   90.00
_cell.angle_gamma   90.00
#
_symmetry.space_group_name_H-M   'P 1'
#
loop_
_entity.id
_entity.type
_entity.pdbx_description
1 polymer ?
#
loop_
_entity_poly.entity_id
_entity_poly.type
_entity_poly.pdbx_seq_one_letter_code
_entity_poly.pdbx_strand_id
1 'polypeptide(L)'
;MSPNVGFETLRSFSPRRSVARRKEAAELRKTMKPLMEKRRRARINDSLNKLKNLIIPLTGRDKIRHSKLEKADILEMAVRFL
;
A
#
# COMPACT_ATOMS: atom_id res chain seq x y z
N MET A 1 32.83 -45.05 26.96
CA MET A 1 31.49 -45.53 26.54
C MET A 1 30.58 -44.32 26.41
N SER A 2 29.93 -44.22 25.24
CA SER A 2 28.98 -43.19 24.76
C SER A 2 27.79 -42.93 25.72
N PRO A 3 26.86 -41.96 25.46
CA PRO A 3 26.71 -41.17 24.23
C PRO A 3 26.34 -39.68 24.37
N ASN A 4 26.61 -39.01 23.25
CA ASN A 4 25.97 -37.85 22.65
C ASN A 4 24.48 -37.66 23.00
N VAL A 5 24.11 -36.52 23.59
CA VAL A 5 22.71 -36.07 23.78
C VAL A 5 22.45 -34.82 22.93
N GLY A 6 21.96 -35.06 21.71
CA GLY A 6 20.85 -34.36 21.07
C GLY A 6 20.92 -32.83 20.94
N PHE A 7 21.58 -32.33 19.90
CA PHE A 7 21.33 -31.01 19.32
C PHE A 7 19.99 -30.98 18.53
N GLU A 8 18.89 -31.42 19.12
CA GLU A 8 17.58 -31.39 18.44
C GLU A 8 16.47 -31.02 19.43
N THR A 9 16.16 -29.73 19.59
CA THR A 9 14.84 -29.34 20.16
C THR A 9 14.36 -27.93 19.84
N LEU A 10 15.07 -27.12 19.03
CA LEU A 10 14.60 -25.78 18.64
C LEU A 10 14.19 -25.65 17.16
N ARG A 11 13.84 -26.75 16.49
CA ARG A 11 12.83 -26.66 15.43
C ARG A 11 11.47 -26.76 16.09
N SER A 12 11.02 -25.63 16.64
CA SER A 12 9.61 -25.43 16.97
C SER A 12 8.81 -25.63 15.69
N PHE A 13 8.35 -26.86 15.46
CA PHE A 13 7.37 -27.17 14.43
C PHE A 13 6.16 -26.31 14.71
N SER A 14 6.01 -25.24 13.92
CA SER A 14 4.81 -24.42 13.95
C SER A 14 3.63 -25.38 13.73
N PRO A 15 2.65 -25.47 14.67
CA PRO A 15 1.59 -26.44 14.53
C PRO A 15 0.88 -26.17 13.21
N ARG A 16 0.71 -27.22 12.38
CA ARG A 16 -0.10 -27.16 11.16
C ARG A 16 -1.39 -26.42 11.51
N ARG A 17 -1.55 -25.19 11.00
CA ARG A 17 -2.76 -24.38 11.26
C ARG A 17 -3.97 -25.22 10.88
N SER A 18 -4.87 -25.43 11.84
CA SER A 18 -6.12 -26.15 11.60
C SER A 18 -6.85 -25.55 10.39
N VAL A 19 -7.57 -26.38 9.65
CA VAL A 19 -8.35 -25.94 8.49
C VAL A 19 -9.32 -24.81 8.84
N ALA A 20 -9.88 -24.82 10.05
CA ALA A 20 -10.74 -23.76 10.60
C ALA A 20 -9.99 -22.42 10.71
N ARG A 21 -8.81 -22.40 11.33
CA ARG A 21 -7.98 -21.18 11.48
C ARG A 21 -7.52 -20.61 10.13
N ARG A 22 -7.34 -21.46 9.12
CA ARG A 22 -7.04 -21.02 7.75
C ARG A 22 -8.25 -20.39 7.06
N LYS A 23 -9.46 -20.92 7.27
CA LYS A 23 -10.71 -20.34 6.77
C LYS A 23 -10.99 -18.97 7.40
N GLU A 24 -10.89 -18.85 8.72
CA GLU A 24 -11.05 -17.56 9.42
C GLU A 24 -10.07 -16.49 8.92
N ALA A 25 -8.79 -16.84 8.76
CA ALA A 25 -7.79 -15.92 8.20
C ALA A 25 -8.06 -15.56 6.72
N ALA A 26 -8.71 -16.44 5.95
CA ALA A 26 -9.12 -16.14 4.58
C ALA A 26 -10.29 -15.15 4.56
N GLU A 27 -11.29 -15.33 5.41
CA GLU A 27 -12.43 -14.42 5.55
C GLU A 27 -11.99 -13.04 6.06
N LEU A 28 -11.10 -12.98 7.06
CA LEU A 28 -10.51 -11.72 7.52
C LEU A 28 -9.73 -11.02 6.39
N ARG A 29 -9.01 -11.76 5.55
CA ARG A 29 -8.31 -11.17 4.40
C ARG A 29 -9.28 -10.66 3.34
N LYS A 30 -10.41 -11.34 3.11
CA LYS A 30 -11.44 -10.87 2.16
C LYS A 30 -12.06 -9.54 2.59
N THR A 31 -12.22 -9.30 3.88
CA THR A 31 -12.79 -8.04 4.40
C THR A 31 -11.74 -6.94 4.59
N MET A 32 -10.56 -7.28 5.10
CA MET A 32 -9.51 -6.28 5.38
C MET A 32 -8.82 -5.78 4.11
N LYS A 33 -8.60 -6.62 3.10
CA LYS A 33 -7.93 -6.20 1.85
C LYS A 33 -8.67 -5.04 1.16
N PRO A 34 -10.00 -5.09 0.93
CA PRO A 34 -10.74 -3.96 0.37
C PRO A 34 -10.63 -2.68 1.19
N LEU A 35 -10.64 -2.77 2.52
CA LEU A 35 -10.53 -1.61 3.41
C LEU A 35 -9.13 -0.97 3.33
N MET A 36 -8.08 -1.79 3.34
CA MET A 36 -6.70 -1.33 3.18
C MET A 36 -6.49 -0.67 1.82
N GLU A 37 -7.06 -1.26 0.76
CA GLU A 37 -7.02 -0.71 -0.59
C GLU A 37 -7.75 0.64 -0.66
N LYS A 38 -8.94 0.76 -0.03
CA LYS A 38 -9.68 2.03 0.06
C LYS A 38 -8.85 3.12 0.75
N ARG A 39 -8.20 2.80 1.89
CA ARG A 39 -7.32 3.74 2.61
C ARG A 39 -6.12 4.16 1.76
N ARG A 40 -5.48 3.21 1.08
CA ARG A 40 -4.35 3.51 0.20
C ARG A 40 -4.78 4.38 -1.00
N ARG A 41 -5.95 4.11 -1.62
CA ARG A 41 -6.50 4.94 -2.70
C ARG A 41 -6.79 6.37 -2.24
N ALA A 42 -7.35 6.54 -1.04
CA ALA A 42 -7.57 7.86 -0.46
C ALA A 42 -6.24 8.62 -0.31
N ARG A 43 -5.22 8.01 0.28
CA ARG A 43 -3.88 8.62 0.41
C ARG A 43 -3.26 9.04 -0.92
N ILE A 44 -3.39 8.21 -1.96
CA ILE A 44 -2.89 8.53 -3.31
C ILE A 44 -3.62 9.75 -3.87
N ASN A 45 -4.96 9.77 -3.78
CA ASN A 45 -5.76 10.90 -4.26
C ASN A 45 -5.45 12.19 -3.49
N ASP A 46 -5.29 12.12 -2.17
CA ASP A 46 -4.93 13.27 -1.34
C ASP A 46 -3.55 13.82 -1.74
N SER A 47 -2.60 12.93 -2.01
CA SER A 47 -1.25 13.31 -2.45
C SER A 47 -1.29 13.95 -3.84
N LEU A 48 -2.08 13.42 -4.78
CA LEU A 48 -2.28 14.01 -6.10
C LEU A 48 -2.93 15.41 -6.03
N ASN A 49 -3.91 15.60 -5.14
CA ASN A 49 -4.54 16.90 -4.92
C ASN A 49 -3.54 17.93 -4.35
N LYS A 50 -2.73 17.52 -3.37
CA LYS A 50 -1.64 18.35 -2.84
C LYS A 50 -0.64 18.71 -3.93
N LEU A 51 -0.24 17.72 -4.74
CA LEU A 51 0.69 17.90 -5.85
C LEU A 51 0.15 18.89 -6.88
N LYS A 52 -1.13 18.77 -7.27
CA LYS A 52 -1.83 19.73 -8.13
C LYS A 52 -1.74 21.16 -7.59
N ASN A 53 -2.02 21.34 -6.31
CA ASN A 53 -2.01 22.66 -5.66
C ASN A 53 -0.60 23.27 -5.58
N LEU A 54 0.44 22.43 -5.49
CA LEU A 54 1.84 22.88 -5.46
C LEU A 54 2.37 23.22 -6.86
N ILE A 55 2.09 22.40 -7.87
CA ILE A 55 2.67 22.57 -9.22
C ILE A 55 2.02 23.71 -10.00
N ILE A 56 0.69 23.91 -9.89
CA ILE A 56 -0.01 24.94 -10.68
C ILE A 56 0.59 26.34 -10.47
N PRO A 57 0.80 26.82 -9.23
CA PRO A 57 1.47 28.09 -8.99
C PRO A 57 2.91 28.13 -9.50
N LEU A 58 3.67 27.04 -9.31
CA LEU A 58 5.09 26.97 -9.66
C LEU A 58 5.34 26.97 -11.18
N THR A 59 4.38 26.50 -11.97
CA THR A 59 4.47 26.48 -13.43
C THR A 59 3.97 27.77 -14.09
N GLY A 60 3.46 28.74 -13.30
CA GLY A 60 3.01 30.04 -13.82
C GLY A 60 1.79 29.98 -14.75
N ARG A 61 1.03 28.89 -14.71
CA ARG A 61 -0.11 28.66 -15.62
C ARG A 61 -1.44 28.97 -14.93
N ASP A 62 -2.37 29.58 -15.69
CA ASP A 62 -3.65 30.07 -15.17
C ASP A 62 -4.52 28.99 -14.51
N LYS A 63 -4.95 29.25 -13.27
CA LYS A 63 -5.82 28.37 -12.47
C LYS A 63 -7.11 27.96 -13.21
N ILE A 64 -7.64 28.83 -14.07
CA ILE A 64 -8.88 28.60 -14.84
C ILE A 64 -8.72 27.44 -15.85
N ARG A 65 -7.54 27.30 -16.47
CA ARG A 65 -7.24 26.19 -17.39
C ARG A 65 -7.06 24.85 -16.66
N HIS A 66 -6.91 24.87 -15.33
CA HIS A 66 -6.58 23.70 -14.52
C HIS A 66 -7.75 23.16 -13.68
N SER A 67 -8.93 23.78 -13.76
CA SER A 67 -10.16 23.29 -13.13
C SER A 67 -10.54 21.88 -13.62
N LYS A 68 -10.13 21.49 -14.84
CA LYS A 68 -10.41 20.18 -15.47
C LYS A 68 -9.17 19.32 -15.71
N LEU A 69 -8.09 19.52 -14.94
CA LEU A 69 -6.86 18.73 -15.12
C LEU A 69 -7.09 17.24 -14.87
N GLU A 70 -6.65 16.39 -15.78
CA GLU A 70 -6.70 14.94 -15.60
C GLU A 70 -5.56 14.47 -14.68
N LYS A 71 -5.69 13.26 -14.12
CA LYS A 71 -4.65 12.71 -13.23
C LYS A 71 -3.32 12.50 -13.96
N ALA A 72 -3.37 12.16 -15.25
CA ALA A 72 -2.18 12.01 -16.09
C ALA A 72 -1.43 13.34 -16.22
N ASP A 73 -2.14 14.44 -16.50
CA ASP A 73 -1.56 15.78 -16.59
C ASP A 73 -0.86 16.21 -15.29
N ILE A 74 -1.47 15.93 -14.12
CA ILE A 74 -0.86 16.26 -12.81
C ILE A 74 0.49 15.55 -12.67
N LEU A 75 0.53 14.27 -13.02
CA LEU A 75 1.75 13.46 -12.95
C LEU A 75 2.79 13.92 -13.97
N GLU A 76 2.38 14.23 -15.20
CA GLU A 76 3.28 14.72 -16.24
C GLU A 76 3.90 16.07 -15.86
N MET A 77 3.10 17.02 -15.40
CA MET A 77 3.63 18.31 -14.93
C MET A 77 4.59 18.15 -13.75
N ALA A 78 4.34 17.17 -12.85
CA ALA A 78 5.24 16.88 -11.74
C ALA A 78 6.59 16.37 -12.22
N VAL A 79 6.58 15.47 -13.20
CA VAL A 79 7.82 14.95 -13.81
C VAL A 79 8.58 16.04 -14.53
N ARG A 80 7.88 16.94 -15.25
CA ARG A 80 8.52 18.08 -15.94
C ARG A 80 9.10 19.13 -14.99
N PHE A 81 8.68 19.13 -13.73
CA PHE A 81 9.18 20.04 -12.70
C PHE A 81 10.42 19.50 -11.97
N LEU A 82 10.61 18.17 -11.95
CA LEU A 82 11.81 17.50 -11.43
C LEU A 82 12.91 17.45 -12.50
#